data_AF-A0A926TJE5-F1
#
_entry.id   AF-A0A926TJE5-F1
#
_cell.length_a   1.000
_cell.length_b   1.000
_cell.length_c   1.000
_cell.angle_alpha   90.00
_cell.angle_beta   90.00
_cell.angle_gamma   90.00
#
_symmetry.space_group_name_H-M   'P 1'
#
loop_
_entity.id
_entity.type
_entity.pdbx_description
1 polymer ?
#
loop_
_entity_poly.entity_id
_entity_poly.type
_entity_poly.pdbx_seq_one_letter_code
_entity_poly.pdbx_strand_id
1 'polypeptide(L)'
;MLIPLTRKTFESLIPQIGTGPQYGYCWGKPPDFLRRLLISVVGVVIVLLVLGSLLPDEAGFGLIRFLLGIFAGFYWLWGPVLLASIRNADYRKYAYSGFWQGEVLDTYVTDELIGKEETVNNRGDLVVVENRERCINIEVGDETGFSTRIQVPLKREHQAIAPGDQAEMLVLSSRSDLGRIHRTSDIYIPDHNIWVSDYPYLQREAFVEVSRQLNDRRQANRPRRAAPTERLRDRDAVRNRDDRPKRRSSRSASPRRSRKT
;
A
#
# COMPACT_ATOMS: atom_id res chain seq x y z
N MET A 1 15.30 -5.93 -4.12
CA MET A 1 15.57 -6.94 -3.06
C MET A 1 14.30 -7.69 -2.68
N LEU A 2 14.37 -9.01 -2.66
CA LEU A 2 13.24 -9.90 -2.39
C LEU A 2 13.46 -10.70 -1.10
N ILE A 3 12.48 -10.67 -0.19
CA ILE A 3 12.51 -11.42 1.07
C ILE A 3 11.35 -12.43 1.06
N PRO A 4 11.61 -13.74 1.16
CA PRO A 4 10.53 -14.72 1.24
C PRO A 4 9.73 -14.53 2.54
N LEU A 5 8.39 -14.55 2.42
CA LEU A 5 7.49 -14.46 3.56
C LEU A 5 6.94 -15.83 3.94
N THR A 6 6.68 -16.01 5.24
CA THR A 6 6.01 -17.21 5.73
C THR A 6 4.52 -17.19 5.38
N ARG A 7 3.92 -18.37 5.22
CA ARG A 7 2.49 -18.50 4.91
C ARG A 7 1.58 -17.78 5.91
N LYS A 8 1.93 -17.81 7.19
CA LYS A 8 1.17 -17.11 8.25
C LYS A 8 1.18 -15.60 8.05
N THR A 9 2.33 -15.03 7.69
CA THR A 9 2.46 -13.59 7.42
C THR A 9 1.62 -13.23 6.19
N PHE A 10 1.72 -14.02 5.13
CA PHE A 10 0.91 -13.85 3.93
C PHE A 10 -0.60 -13.84 4.20
N GLU A 11 -1.09 -14.77 5.02
CA GLU A 11 -2.51 -14.86 5.37
C GLU A 11 -3.00 -13.66 6.20
N SER A 12 -2.11 -13.01 6.94
CA SER A 12 -2.40 -11.74 7.63
C SER A 12 -2.37 -10.53 6.70
N LEU A 13 -1.67 -10.62 5.56
CA LEU A 13 -1.56 -9.52 4.58
C LEU A 13 -2.71 -9.54 3.58
N ILE A 14 -3.11 -10.72 3.11
CA ILE A 14 -4.25 -10.87 2.19
C ILE A 14 -5.43 -11.50 2.94
N PRO A 15 -6.50 -10.74 3.21
CA PRO A 15 -7.63 -11.20 4.00
C PRO A 15 -8.46 -12.26 3.24
N GLN A 16 -9.09 -13.17 3.98
CA GLN A 16 -9.95 -14.21 3.38
C GLN A 16 -11.29 -13.64 2.87
N ILE A 17 -11.82 -12.67 3.61
CA ILE A 17 -13.11 -12.02 3.34
C ILE A 17 -12.81 -10.58 2.94
N GLY A 18 -13.67 -10.01 2.09
CA GLY A 18 -13.61 -8.60 1.70
C GLY A 18 -13.48 -7.66 2.91
N THR A 19 -12.46 -6.80 2.92
CA THR A 19 -12.32 -5.73 3.94
C THR A 19 -13.19 -4.52 3.61
N GLY A 20 -13.36 -3.58 4.54
CA GLY A 20 -14.11 -2.34 4.32
C GLY A 20 -13.71 -1.58 3.04
N PRO A 21 -12.40 -1.33 2.81
CA PRO A 21 -11.94 -0.68 1.57
C PRO A 21 -12.27 -1.49 0.30
N GLN A 22 -12.15 -2.82 0.36
CA GLN A 22 -12.48 -3.71 -0.76
C GLN A 22 -13.97 -3.73 -1.06
N TYR A 23 -14.79 -3.68 -0.01
CA TYR A 23 -16.23 -3.57 -0.12
C TYR A 23 -16.63 -2.25 -0.78
N GLY A 24 -16.06 -1.13 -0.33
CA GLY A 24 -16.29 0.19 -0.94
C GLY A 24 -15.92 0.22 -2.42
N TYR A 25 -14.79 -0.40 -2.78
CA TYR A 25 -14.39 -0.55 -4.18
C TYR A 25 -15.40 -1.40 -4.98
N CYS A 26 -15.77 -2.57 -4.48
CA CYS A 26 -16.71 -3.48 -5.14
C CYS A 26 -18.13 -2.90 -5.21
N TRP A 27 -18.49 -1.97 -4.32
CA TRP A 27 -19.77 -1.27 -4.37
C TRP A 27 -19.95 -0.52 -5.68
N GLY A 28 -18.86 0.01 -6.24
CA GLY A 28 -18.85 0.63 -7.56
C GLY A 28 -19.58 1.96 -7.60
N LYS A 29 -20.09 2.30 -8.79
CA LYS A 29 -20.83 3.55 -9.03
C LYS A 29 -22.31 3.38 -8.63
N PRO A 30 -23.07 4.47 -8.40
CA PRO A 30 -24.49 4.39 -8.09
C PRO A 30 -25.35 3.54 -9.07
N PRO A 31 -25.08 3.51 -10.39
CA PRO A 31 -25.76 2.61 -11.31
C PRO A 31 -25.52 1.12 -11.03
N ASP A 32 -24.33 0.75 -10.53
CA ASP A 32 -24.02 -0.64 -10.17
C ASP A 32 -24.85 -1.11 -8.98
N PHE A 33 -25.03 -0.22 -8.00
CA PHE A 33 -25.95 -0.45 -6.89
C PHE A 33 -27.38 -0.67 -7.39
N LEU A 34 -27.89 0.23 -8.24
CA LEU A 34 -29.26 0.12 -8.75
C LEU A 34 -29.46 -1.17 -9.54
N ARG A 35 -28.48 -1.55 -10.37
CA ARG A 35 -28.49 -2.82 -11.11
C ARG A 35 -28.59 -4.01 -10.16
N ARG A 36 -27.78 -4.04 -9.10
CA ARG A 36 -27.82 -5.14 -8.11
C ARG A 36 -29.12 -5.18 -7.33
N LEU A 37 -29.68 -4.01 -6.98
CA LEU A 37 -30.98 -3.90 -6.33
C LEU A 37 -32.10 -4.45 -7.23
N LEU A 38 -32.08 -4.11 -8.52
CA LEU A 38 -33.03 -4.67 -9.49
C LEU A 38 -32.88 -6.19 -9.63
N ILE A 39 -31.64 -6.70 -9.68
CA ILE A 39 -31.38 -8.15 -9.67
C ILE A 39 -31.94 -8.80 -8.39
N SER A 40 -31.79 -8.16 -7.22
CA SER A 40 -32.38 -8.64 -5.97
C SER A 40 -33.90 -8.73 -6.05
N VAL A 41 -34.58 -7.69 -6.56
CA VAL A 41 -36.04 -7.69 -6.71
C VAL A 41 -36.49 -8.79 -7.67
N VAL A 42 -35.86 -8.90 -8.85
CA VAL A 42 -36.16 -9.96 -9.83
C VAL A 42 -35.91 -11.34 -9.25
N GLY A 43 -34.81 -11.52 -8.51
CA GLY A 43 -34.49 -12.77 -7.82
C GLY A 43 -35.57 -13.19 -6.82
N VAL A 44 -36.06 -12.25 -6.00
CA VAL A 44 -37.18 -12.51 -5.09
C VAL A 44 -38.44 -12.91 -5.85
N VAL A 45 -38.77 -12.20 -6.93
CA VAL A 45 -39.94 -12.54 -7.78
C VAL A 45 -39.81 -13.94 -8.37
N ILE A 46 -38.62 -14.36 -8.81
CA ILE A 46 -38.37 -15.71 -9.31
C ILE A 46 -38.55 -16.75 -8.19
N VAL A 47 -37.98 -16.52 -7.01
CA VAL A 47 -38.12 -17.43 -5.86
C VAL A 47 -39.58 -17.52 -5.40
N LEU A 48 -40.34 -16.43 -5.47
CA LEU A 48 -41.76 -16.45 -5.12
C LEU A 48 -42.59 -17.12 -6.22
N LEU A 49 -42.53 -16.68 -7.47
CA LEU A 49 -43.45 -17.15 -8.51
C LEU A 49 -43.04 -18.51 -9.07
N VAL A 50 -41.79 -18.64 -9.50
CA VAL A 50 -41.31 -19.85 -10.18
C VAL A 50 -41.14 -20.97 -9.17
N LEU A 51 -40.32 -20.74 -8.14
CA LEU A 51 -40.03 -21.80 -7.17
C LEU A 51 -41.26 -22.15 -6.32
N GLY A 52 -42.17 -21.18 -6.08
CA GLY A 52 -43.44 -21.45 -5.43
C GLY A 52 -44.41 -22.30 -6.23
N SER A 53 -44.38 -22.20 -7.56
CA SER A 53 -45.18 -23.08 -8.43
C SER A 53 -44.62 -24.50 -8.53
N LEU A 54 -43.29 -24.65 -8.39
CA LEU A 54 -42.58 -25.94 -8.52
C LEU A 54 -42.48 -26.71 -7.19
N LEU A 55 -42.36 -25.99 -6.06
CA LEU A 55 -42.24 -26.56 -4.72
C LEU A 55 -43.37 -26.02 -3.84
N PRO A 56 -44.56 -26.67 -3.85
CA PRO A 56 -45.68 -26.27 -3.01
C PRO A 56 -45.36 -26.39 -1.52
N ASP A 57 -45.90 -25.48 -0.71
CA ASP A 57 -45.61 -25.40 0.73
C ASP A 57 -46.08 -26.65 1.50
N GLU A 58 -47.08 -27.36 0.97
CA GLU A 58 -47.60 -28.65 1.47
C GLU A 58 -46.52 -29.74 1.57
N ALA A 59 -45.45 -29.63 0.78
CA ALA A 59 -44.32 -30.57 0.79
C ALA A 59 -43.21 -30.17 1.81
N GLY A 60 -43.43 -29.14 2.64
CA GLY A 60 -42.51 -28.73 3.71
C GLY A 60 -41.34 -27.83 3.25
N PHE A 61 -41.32 -27.39 1.99
CA PHE A 61 -40.24 -26.56 1.43
C PHE A 61 -40.37 -25.06 1.73
N GLY A 62 -41.43 -24.61 2.41
CA GLY A 62 -41.70 -23.20 2.68
C GLY A 62 -40.54 -22.46 3.38
N LEU A 63 -39.88 -23.11 4.35
CA LEU A 63 -38.73 -22.52 5.05
C LEU A 63 -37.53 -22.32 4.11
N ILE A 64 -37.22 -23.31 3.27
CA ILE A 64 -36.10 -23.23 2.31
C ILE A 64 -36.35 -22.11 1.30
N ARG A 65 -37.58 -22.02 0.78
CA ARG A 65 -37.98 -20.95 -0.14
C ARG A 65 -37.89 -19.58 0.51
N PHE A 66 -38.32 -19.44 1.77
CA PHE A 66 -38.20 -18.19 2.51
C PHE A 66 -36.73 -17.75 2.68
N LEU A 67 -35.85 -18.67 3.10
CA LEU A 67 -34.42 -18.41 3.24
C LEU A 67 -33.78 -18.02 1.89
N LEU A 68 -34.16 -18.69 0.81
CA LEU A 68 -33.69 -18.36 -0.53
C LEU A 68 -34.18 -16.98 -0.99
N GLY A 69 -35.41 -16.61 -0.61
CA GLY A 69 -35.98 -15.29 -0.87
C GLY A 69 -35.21 -14.18 -0.13
N ILE A 70 -34.87 -14.40 1.15
CA ILE A 70 -33.99 -13.50 1.91
C ILE A 70 -32.63 -13.40 1.20
N PHE A 71 -32.02 -14.53 0.86
CA PHE A 71 -30.71 -14.53 0.21
C PHE A 71 -30.72 -13.77 -1.12
N ALA A 72 -31.75 -13.95 -1.96
CA ALA A 72 -31.92 -13.20 -3.18
C ALA A 72 -32.17 -11.69 -2.94
N GLY A 73 -33.05 -11.36 -1.98
CA GLY A 73 -33.41 -9.98 -1.65
C GLY A 73 -32.24 -9.16 -1.10
N PHE A 74 -31.29 -9.80 -0.42
CA PHE A 74 -30.07 -9.17 0.09
C PHE A 74 -28.87 -9.28 -0.85
N TYR A 75 -29.02 -9.76 -2.10
CA TYR A 75 -27.91 -9.87 -3.06
C TYR A 75 -27.17 -8.55 -3.29
N TRP A 76 -27.86 -7.41 -3.30
CA TRP A 76 -27.22 -6.10 -3.39
C TRP A 76 -26.21 -5.83 -2.26
N LEU A 77 -26.41 -6.44 -1.09
CA LEU A 77 -25.57 -6.27 0.09
C LEU A 77 -24.40 -7.26 0.12
N TRP A 78 -24.66 -8.56 -0.08
CA TRP A 78 -23.61 -9.59 0.02
C TRP A 78 -22.85 -9.83 -1.28
N GLY A 79 -23.41 -9.46 -2.44
CA GLY A 79 -22.76 -9.62 -3.75
C GLY A 79 -21.37 -8.95 -3.83
N PRO A 80 -21.20 -7.70 -3.39
CA PRO A 80 -19.90 -7.04 -3.34
C PRO A 80 -18.89 -7.73 -2.41
N VAL A 81 -19.36 -8.27 -1.28
CA VAL A 81 -18.54 -9.06 -0.35
C VAL A 81 -18.05 -10.32 -1.04
N LEU A 82 -18.92 -11.04 -1.75
CA LEU A 82 -18.54 -12.23 -2.50
C LEU A 82 -17.52 -11.89 -3.59
N LEU A 83 -17.74 -10.80 -4.34
CA LEU A 83 -16.81 -10.37 -5.39
C LEU A 83 -15.42 -10.06 -4.83
N ALA A 84 -15.34 -9.32 -3.73
CA ALA A 84 -14.09 -9.05 -3.03
C ALA A 84 -13.42 -10.36 -2.56
N SER A 85 -14.21 -11.30 -2.03
CA SER A 85 -13.70 -12.58 -1.54
C SER A 85 -13.14 -13.46 -2.67
N ILE A 86 -13.79 -13.48 -3.84
CA ILE A 86 -13.28 -14.19 -5.04
C ILE A 86 -11.95 -13.58 -5.49
N ARG A 87 -11.85 -12.25 -5.56
CA ARG A 87 -10.59 -11.56 -5.89
C ARG A 87 -9.46 -11.90 -4.92
N ASN A 88 -9.76 -11.97 -3.63
CA ASN A 88 -8.77 -12.33 -2.61
C ASN A 88 -8.37 -13.81 -2.70
N ALA A 89 -9.32 -14.71 -2.96
CA ALA A 89 -9.06 -16.13 -3.17
C ALA A 89 -8.11 -16.37 -4.36
N ASP A 90 -8.27 -15.55 -5.41
CA ASP A 90 -7.40 -15.57 -6.59
C ASP A 90 -5.93 -15.23 -6.26
N TYR A 91 -5.68 -14.43 -5.24
CA TYR A 91 -4.32 -14.14 -4.75
C TYR A 91 -3.85 -15.23 -3.77
N ARG A 92 -4.76 -15.79 -2.97
CA ARG A 92 -4.45 -16.83 -1.97
C ARG A 92 -4.11 -18.20 -2.57
N LYS A 93 -4.41 -18.44 -3.86
CA LYS A 93 -4.07 -19.69 -4.58
C LYS A 93 -2.57 -19.90 -4.75
N TYR A 94 -1.77 -18.84 -4.68
CA TYR A 94 -0.31 -18.95 -4.77
C TYR A 94 0.25 -19.46 -3.44
N ALA A 95 1.10 -20.49 -3.51
CA ALA A 95 1.67 -21.12 -2.33
C ALA A 95 2.78 -20.27 -1.68
N TYR A 96 3.50 -19.49 -2.49
CA TYR A 96 4.66 -18.72 -2.05
C TYR A 96 4.45 -17.23 -2.30
N SER A 97 4.99 -16.43 -1.37
CA SER A 97 4.91 -14.99 -1.40
C SER A 97 6.22 -14.39 -0.92
N GLY A 98 6.61 -13.25 -1.48
CA GLY A 98 7.77 -12.49 -1.06
C GLY A 98 7.42 -11.04 -0.80
N PHE A 99 8.07 -10.45 0.19
CA PHE A 99 8.13 -9.02 0.37
C PHE A 99 9.20 -8.47 -0.57
N TRP A 100 8.77 -7.65 -1.52
CA TRP A 100 9.65 -7.05 -2.50
C TRP A 100 9.87 -5.59 -2.15
N GLN A 101 11.12 -5.14 -2.29
CA GLN A 101 11.53 -3.75 -2.19
C GLN A 101 12.37 -3.40 -3.40
N GLY A 102 12.05 -2.28 -4.03
CA GLY A 102 12.83 -1.69 -5.11
C GLY A 102 12.62 -0.20 -5.11
N GLU A 103 12.75 0.40 -6.28
CA GLU A 103 12.67 1.84 -6.48
C GLU A 103 11.68 2.15 -7.59
N VAL A 104 11.08 3.33 -7.52
CA VAL A 104 10.31 3.90 -8.62
C VAL A 104 11.29 4.26 -9.74
N LEU A 105 11.14 3.62 -10.89
CA LEU A 105 11.99 3.86 -12.06
C LEU A 105 11.49 5.07 -12.85
N ASP A 106 10.18 5.13 -13.09
CA ASP A 106 9.55 6.21 -13.82
C ASP A 106 8.08 6.38 -13.42
N THR A 107 7.55 7.59 -13.63
CA THR A 107 6.14 7.91 -13.37
C THR A 107 5.62 8.88 -14.41
N TYR A 108 4.56 8.48 -15.12
CA TYR A 108 3.96 9.29 -16.18
C TYR A 108 2.44 9.18 -16.22
N VAL A 109 1.78 10.23 -16.71
CA VAL A 109 0.32 10.31 -16.80
C VAL A 109 -0.14 10.05 -18.23
N THR A 110 -1.14 9.19 -18.39
CA THR A 110 -1.80 8.90 -19.66
C THR A 110 -3.28 9.19 -19.55
N ASP A 111 -3.89 9.70 -20.62
CA ASP A 111 -5.35 9.83 -20.69
C ASP A 111 -5.92 8.52 -21.29
N GLU A 112 -6.74 7.82 -20.51
CA GLU A 112 -7.37 6.55 -20.89
C GLU A 112 -8.85 6.77 -21.21
N LEU A 113 -9.33 6.16 -22.30
CA LEU A 113 -10.71 6.31 -22.76
C LEU A 113 -11.59 5.26 -22.06
N ILE A 114 -12.32 5.69 -21.02
CA ILE A 114 -13.15 4.82 -20.18
C ILE A 114 -14.45 4.43 -20.89
N GLY A 115 -14.95 5.27 -21.79
CA GLY A 115 -16.16 4.99 -22.54
C GLY A 115 -16.53 6.10 -23.51
N LYS A 116 -17.38 5.75 -24.47
CA LYS A 116 -18.05 6.69 -25.35
C LYS A 116 -19.52 6.74 -24.92
N GLU A 117 -19.97 7.88 -24.45
CA GLU A 117 -21.39 8.09 -24.17
C GLU A 117 -21.99 8.92 -25.30
N GLU A 118 -22.96 8.37 -26.01
CA GLU A 118 -23.75 9.14 -26.98
C GLU A 118 -24.81 9.91 -26.20
N THR A 119 -24.62 11.22 -26.05
CA THR A 119 -25.56 12.11 -25.36
C THR A 119 -26.19 13.05 -26.36
N VAL A 120 -27.39 13.55 -26.08
CA VAL A 120 -28.08 14.49 -26.97
C VAL A 120 -27.86 15.91 -26.45
N ASN A 121 -27.42 16.82 -27.32
CA ASN A 121 -27.26 18.23 -26.94
C ASN A 121 -28.64 18.91 -26.75
N ASN A 122 -28.69 20.13 -26.21
CA ASN A 122 -29.94 20.89 -26.03
C ASN A 122 -30.67 21.24 -27.35
N ARG A 123 -30.12 20.87 -28.51
CA ARG A 123 -30.67 21.08 -29.85
C ARG A 123 -31.17 19.78 -30.49
N GLY A 124 -31.03 18.63 -29.83
CA GLY A 124 -31.48 17.34 -30.34
C GLY A 124 -30.45 16.56 -31.15
N ASP A 125 -29.21 17.05 -31.28
CA ASP A 125 -28.16 16.33 -32.00
C ASP A 125 -27.46 15.31 -31.09
N LEU A 126 -27.23 14.11 -31.62
CA LEU A 126 -26.40 13.09 -30.98
C LEU A 126 -24.94 13.55 -30.99
N VAL A 127 -24.36 13.71 -29.81
CA VAL A 127 -22.96 14.05 -29.57
C VAL A 127 -22.30 12.92 -28.80
N VAL A 128 -21.22 12.37 -29.37
CA VAL A 128 -20.39 11.38 -28.70
C VAL A 128 -19.46 12.11 -27.72
N VAL A 129 -19.73 11.99 -26.42
CA VAL A 129 -18.84 12.48 -25.37
C VAL A 129 -17.86 11.36 -25.01
N GLU A 130 -16.58 11.57 -25.31
CA GLU A 130 -15.52 10.66 -24.90
C GLU A 130 -15.18 10.92 -23.43
N ASN A 131 -15.52 9.97 -22.56
CA ASN A 131 -15.18 10.04 -21.15
C ASN A 131 -13.72 9.57 -20.98
N ARG A 132 -12.80 10.52 -20.84
CA ARG A 132 -11.36 10.27 -20.63
C ARG A 132 -11.04 10.46 -19.16
N GLU A 133 -10.43 9.45 -18.54
CA GLU A 133 -9.87 9.55 -17.19
C GLU A 133 -8.35 9.62 -17.28
N ARG A 134 -7.76 10.50 -16.47
CA ARG A 134 -6.29 10.58 -16.39
C ARG A 134 -5.81 9.49 -15.46
N CYS A 135 -4.97 8.61 -15.96
CA CYS A 135 -4.35 7.53 -15.22
C CYS A 135 -2.86 7.83 -14.99
N ILE A 136 -2.35 7.54 -13.81
CA ILE A 136 -0.92 7.54 -13.53
C ILE A 136 -0.37 6.12 -13.76
N ASN A 137 0.79 6.05 -14.37
CA ASN A 137 1.54 4.84 -14.60
C ASN A 137 2.82 4.93 -13.80
N ILE A 138 3.04 3.93 -12.97
CA ILE A 138 4.22 3.85 -12.12
C ILE A 138 4.96 2.59 -12.50
N GLU A 139 6.20 2.75 -12.94
CA GLU A 139 7.11 1.65 -13.20
C GLU A 139 8.06 1.53 -12.02
N VAL A 140 8.15 0.34 -11.47
CA VAL A 140 9.01 0.04 -10.32
C VAL A 140 9.88 -1.15 -10.66
N GLY A 141 11.09 -1.14 -10.13
CA GLY A 141 12.04 -2.22 -10.38
C GLY A 141 13.12 -2.29 -9.33
N ASP A 142 13.91 -3.36 -9.41
CA ASP A 142 15.05 -3.56 -8.53
C ASP A 142 16.31 -4.00 -9.28
N GLU A 143 17.40 -4.02 -8.54
CA GLU A 143 18.72 -4.47 -8.99
C GLU A 143 18.79 -5.93 -9.46
N THR A 144 17.78 -6.75 -9.15
CA THR A 144 17.71 -8.16 -9.60
C THR A 144 17.17 -8.29 -11.02
N GLY A 145 16.73 -7.18 -11.62
CA GLY A 145 16.15 -7.13 -12.96
C GLY A 145 14.64 -7.41 -12.99
N PHE A 146 13.98 -7.48 -11.82
CA PHE A 146 12.52 -7.51 -11.78
C PHE A 146 11.99 -6.09 -11.97
N SER A 147 11.06 -5.92 -12.93
CA SER A 147 10.31 -4.67 -13.13
C SER A 147 8.83 -4.98 -13.34
N THR A 148 7.98 -4.06 -12.88
CA THR A 148 6.54 -4.14 -13.08
C THR A 148 5.96 -2.74 -13.20
N ARG A 149 4.80 -2.64 -13.85
CA ARG A 149 4.05 -1.40 -14.02
C ARG A 149 2.65 -1.55 -13.45
N ILE A 150 2.21 -0.52 -12.74
CA ILE A 150 0.83 -0.38 -12.30
C ILE A 150 0.24 0.90 -12.90
N GLN A 151 -0.99 0.79 -13.39
CA GLN A 151 -1.77 1.90 -13.93
C GLN A 151 -3.01 2.10 -13.06
N VAL A 152 -3.21 3.30 -12.53
CA VAL A 152 -4.34 3.63 -11.67
C VAL A 152 -4.90 5.02 -11.99
N PRO A 153 -6.18 5.30 -11.67
CA PRO A 153 -6.73 6.65 -11.75
C PRO A 153 -5.87 7.65 -10.98
N LEU A 154 -5.57 8.80 -11.61
CA LEU A 154 -4.73 9.83 -11.02
C LEU A 154 -5.45 10.49 -9.84
N LYS A 155 -4.87 10.34 -8.64
CA LYS A 155 -5.29 11.02 -7.43
C LYS A 155 -4.29 12.10 -7.04
N ARG A 156 -4.74 13.08 -6.26
CA ARG A 156 -3.89 14.16 -5.75
C ARG A 156 -2.70 13.64 -4.94
N GLU A 157 -2.90 12.58 -4.16
CA GLU A 157 -1.84 11.95 -3.36
C GLU A 157 -0.68 11.42 -4.22
N HIS A 158 -0.94 10.96 -5.45
CA HIS A 158 0.10 10.42 -6.32
C HIS A 158 1.07 11.47 -6.88
N GLN A 159 0.79 12.76 -6.73
CA GLN A 159 1.67 13.83 -7.24
C GLN A 159 3.00 13.95 -6.49
N ALA A 160 3.07 13.40 -5.28
CA ALA A 160 4.29 13.42 -4.48
C ALA A 160 5.30 12.32 -4.89
N ILE A 161 4.88 11.36 -5.73
CA ILE A 161 5.71 10.22 -6.12
C ILE A 161 6.77 10.69 -7.12
N ALA A 162 8.04 10.40 -6.82
CA ALA A 162 9.17 10.73 -7.65
C ALA A 162 9.99 9.49 -8.04
N PRO A 163 10.66 9.49 -9.21
CA PRO A 163 11.68 8.49 -9.52
C PRO A 163 12.77 8.47 -8.44
N GLY A 164 13.17 7.27 -8.04
CA GLY A 164 14.10 7.02 -6.94
C GLY A 164 13.45 6.80 -5.57
N ASP A 165 12.14 7.05 -5.42
CA ASP A 165 11.43 6.72 -4.18
C ASP A 165 11.46 5.22 -3.90
N GLN A 166 11.57 4.85 -2.61
CA GLN A 166 11.51 3.45 -2.23
C GLN A 166 10.10 2.90 -2.44
N ALA A 167 9.99 1.79 -3.16
CA ALA A 167 8.73 1.11 -3.42
C ALA A 167 8.73 -0.28 -2.80
N GLU A 168 7.64 -0.63 -2.10
CA GLU A 168 7.46 -1.91 -1.45
C GLU A 168 6.17 -2.57 -1.95
N MET A 169 6.19 -3.88 -2.17
CA MET A 169 4.98 -4.62 -2.51
C MET A 169 5.06 -6.08 -2.08
N LEU A 170 3.92 -6.75 -2.04
CA LEU A 170 3.85 -8.21 -1.96
C LEU A 170 3.87 -8.80 -3.37
N VAL A 171 4.77 -9.74 -3.61
CA VAL A 171 4.85 -10.53 -4.85
C VAL A 171 4.47 -11.98 -4.57
N LEU A 172 3.81 -12.61 -5.55
CA LEU A 172 3.28 -13.97 -5.42
C LEU A 172 3.84 -14.88 -6.50
N SER A 173 4.14 -16.11 -6.11
CA SER A 173 4.74 -17.12 -6.96
C SER A 173 4.17 -18.50 -6.68
N SER A 174 4.17 -19.35 -7.70
CA SER A 174 3.91 -20.79 -7.56
C SER A 174 5.16 -21.57 -7.17
N ARG A 175 6.35 -20.96 -7.22
CA ARG A 175 7.64 -21.57 -6.88
C ARG A 175 8.23 -20.99 -5.60
N SER A 176 8.89 -21.85 -4.82
CA SER A 176 9.53 -21.52 -3.53
C SER A 176 10.72 -20.59 -3.65
N ASP A 177 11.42 -20.62 -4.78
CA ASP A 177 12.56 -19.77 -5.10
C ASP A 177 12.16 -18.34 -5.47
N LEU A 178 10.85 -18.08 -5.65
CA LEU A 178 10.30 -16.82 -6.16
C LEU A 178 10.90 -16.37 -7.50
N GLY A 179 11.54 -17.27 -8.25
CA GLY A 179 12.22 -16.94 -9.51
C GLY A 179 11.26 -16.54 -10.63
N ARG A 180 9.97 -16.87 -10.48
CA ARG A 180 8.90 -16.44 -11.39
C ARG A 180 7.76 -15.79 -10.61
N ILE A 181 7.72 -14.47 -10.62
CA ILE A 181 6.62 -13.69 -10.03
C ILE A 181 5.41 -13.77 -10.98
N HIS A 182 4.28 -14.25 -10.46
CA HIS A 182 3.04 -14.43 -11.21
C HIS A 182 2.06 -13.28 -11.00
N ARG A 183 2.05 -12.71 -9.78
CA ARG A 183 1.18 -11.59 -9.41
C ARG A 183 1.92 -10.65 -8.49
N THR A 184 1.60 -9.38 -8.62
CA THR A 184 1.99 -8.30 -7.73
C THR A 184 0.74 -7.73 -7.07
N SER A 185 0.92 -7.14 -5.90
CA SER A 185 -0.14 -6.47 -5.13
C SER A 185 0.01 -4.96 -5.23
N ASP A 186 -0.59 -4.24 -4.28
CA ASP A 186 -0.45 -2.80 -4.13
C ASP A 186 1.01 -2.37 -3.96
N ILE A 187 1.37 -1.23 -4.56
CA ILE A 187 2.65 -0.56 -4.30
C ILE A 187 2.46 0.37 -3.10
N TYR A 188 3.31 0.20 -2.09
CA TYR A 188 3.43 1.09 -0.95
C TYR A 188 4.73 1.89 -1.07
N ILE A 189 4.63 3.22 -0.97
CA ILE A 189 5.78 4.13 -0.96
C ILE A 189 5.93 4.67 0.46
N PRO A 190 6.89 4.16 1.25
CA PRO A 190 7.01 4.49 2.67
C PRO A 190 7.32 5.96 2.94
N ASP A 191 8.11 6.60 2.06
CA ASP A 191 8.59 7.98 2.25
C ASP A 191 7.45 8.99 2.34
N HIS A 192 6.35 8.71 1.66
CA HIS A 192 5.17 9.57 1.61
C HIS A 192 3.91 8.91 2.21
N ASN A 193 4.01 7.66 2.67
CA ASN A 193 2.89 6.84 3.13
C ASN A 193 1.76 6.75 2.08
N ILE A 194 2.13 6.58 0.81
CA ILE A 194 1.20 6.51 -0.32
C ILE A 194 0.99 5.06 -0.73
N TRP A 195 -0.26 4.73 -1.06
CA TRP A 195 -0.67 3.45 -1.60
C TRP A 195 -1.17 3.60 -3.02
N VAL A 196 -0.55 2.87 -3.94
CA VAL A 196 -0.92 2.87 -5.36
C VAL A 196 -1.44 1.49 -5.72
N SER A 197 -2.74 1.42 -5.98
CA SER A 197 -3.39 0.20 -6.47
C SER A 197 -4.69 0.47 -7.20
N ASP A 198 -4.98 -0.43 -8.13
CA ASP A 198 -6.25 -0.51 -8.83
C ASP A 198 -7.33 -1.14 -7.94
N TYR A 199 -6.94 -2.05 -7.05
CA TYR A 199 -7.78 -2.67 -6.03
C TYR A 199 -6.96 -2.90 -4.73
N PRO A 200 -7.52 -2.59 -3.55
CA PRO A 200 -6.81 -2.72 -2.28
C PRO A 200 -6.68 -4.19 -1.84
N TYR A 201 -5.71 -4.93 -2.37
CA TYR A 201 -5.52 -6.36 -2.03
C TYR A 201 -4.94 -6.54 -0.62
N LEU A 202 -4.02 -5.66 -0.23
CA LEU A 202 -3.32 -5.73 1.04
C LEU A 202 -4.12 -5.11 2.19
N GLN A 203 -4.07 -5.77 3.34
CA GLN A 203 -4.38 -5.16 4.61
C GLN A 203 -3.24 -4.19 4.98
N ARG A 204 -3.47 -2.91 4.66
CA ARG A 204 -2.45 -1.85 4.69
C ARG A 204 -1.75 -1.74 6.05
N GLU A 205 -2.50 -1.83 7.14
CA GLU A 205 -1.95 -1.72 8.50
C GLU A 205 -1.01 -2.88 8.82
N ALA A 206 -1.40 -4.10 8.47
CA ALA A 206 -0.58 -5.29 8.66
C ALA A 206 0.69 -5.24 7.80
N PHE A 207 0.58 -4.72 6.58
CA PHE A 207 1.72 -4.56 5.67
C PHE A 207 2.72 -3.53 6.18
N VAL A 208 2.27 -2.36 6.63
CA VAL A 208 3.15 -1.33 7.21
C VAL A 208 3.91 -1.88 8.42
N GLU A 209 3.25 -2.69 9.25
CA GLU A 209 3.90 -3.34 10.39
C GLU A 209 4.99 -4.32 9.94
N VAL A 210 4.72 -5.15 8.93
CA VAL A 210 5.73 -6.06 8.35
C VAL A 210 6.90 -5.28 7.74
N SER A 211 6.62 -4.19 7.02
CA SER A 211 7.64 -3.29 6.47
C SER A 211 8.57 -2.74 7.56
N ARG A 212 8.00 -2.18 8.64
CA ARG A 212 8.77 -1.67 9.79
C ARG A 212 9.63 -2.76 10.42
N GLN A 213 9.06 -3.93 10.70
CA GLN A 213 9.80 -5.05 11.30
C GLN A 213 10.97 -5.52 10.44
N LEU A 214 10.80 -5.55 9.11
CA LEU A 214 11.87 -5.94 8.18
C LEU A 214 12.98 -4.87 8.12
N ASN A 215 12.61 -3.59 8.13
CA ASN A 215 13.57 -2.48 8.14
C ASN A 215 14.35 -2.42 9.47
N ASP A 216 13.70 -2.63 10.62
CA ASP A 216 14.34 -2.65 11.95
C ASP A 216 15.34 -3.80 12.07
N ARG A 217 14.97 -5.01 11.62
CA ARG A 217 15.87 -6.17 11.61
C ARG A 217 17.12 -5.91 10.77
N ARG A 218 16.99 -5.21 9.65
CA ARG A 218 18.14 -4.81 8.82
C ARG A 218 19.02 -3.79 9.52
N GLN A 219 18.42 -2.81 10.19
CA GLN A 219 19.18 -1.81 10.94
C GLN A 219 19.94 -2.44 12.13
N ALA A 220 19.31 -3.36 12.86
CA ALA A 220 19.95 -4.09 13.95
C ALA A 220 21.14 -4.96 13.49
N ASN A 221 21.05 -5.55 12.29
CA ASN A 221 22.12 -6.34 11.69
C ASN A 221 23.20 -5.52 10.97
N ARG A 222 23.03 -4.19 10.82
CA ARG A 222 24.13 -3.36 10.34
C ARG A 222 25.22 -3.37 11.42
N PRO A 223 26.47 -3.75 11.10
CA PRO A 223 27.55 -3.69 12.08
C PRO A 223 27.60 -2.25 12.59
N ARG A 224 27.34 -2.07 13.89
CA ARG A 224 27.54 -0.78 14.57
C ARG A 224 28.94 -0.33 14.18
N ARG A 225 29.05 0.69 13.32
CA ARG A 225 30.32 1.37 13.06
C ARG A 225 30.89 1.66 14.43
N ALA A 226 31.99 0.98 14.76
CA ALA A 226 32.65 1.16 16.04
C ALA A 226 32.81 2.66 16.22
N ALA A 227 32.17 3.20 17.26
CA ALA A 227 32.31 4.61 17.60
C ALA A 227 33.82 4.92 17.59
N PRO A 228 34.26 6.02 16.93
CA PRO A 228 35.66 6.40 16.92
C PRO A 228 36.14 6.35 18.36
N THR A 229 37.02 5.39 18.63
CA THR A 229 37.43 5.06 19.98
C THR A 229 38.01 6.33 20.58
N GLU A 230 37.63 6.62 21.82
CA GLU A 230 38.08 7.72 22.68
C GLU A 230 39.61 7.81 22.87
N ARG A 231 40.41 7.10 22.07
CA ARG A 231 41.88 7.08 22.05
C ARG A 231 42.53 8.31 21.43
N LEU A 232 41.76 9.20 20.80
CA LEU A 232 42.29 10.48 20.29
C LEU A 232 42.26 11.61 21.33
N ARG A 233 41.49 11.49 22.43
CA ARG A 233 41.50 12.53 23.48
C ARG A 233 42.73 12.48 24.38
N ASP A 234 43.36 11.32 24.54
CA ASP A 234 44.56 11.20 25.39
C ASP A 234 45.86 11.62 24.69
N ARG A 235 45.89 11.66 23.35
CA ARG A 235 47.10 12.11 22.62
C ARG A 235 47.28 13.63 22.66
N ASP A 236 46.20 14.39 22.75
CA ASP A 236 46.27 15.85 22.82
C ASP A 236 46.44 16.37 24.26
N ALA A 237 46.08 15.56 25.28
CA ALA A 237 46.27 15.91 26.69
C ALA A 237 47.74 15.78 27.16
N VAL A 238 48.54 14.91 26.52
CA VAL A 238 49.96 14.73 26.86
C VAL A 238 50.84 15.80 26.19
N ARG A 239 50.43 16.35 25.04
CA ARG A 239 51.25 17.32 24.28
C ARG A 239 51.23 18.74 24.86
N ASN A 240 50.31 19.05 25.76
CA ASN A 240 50.08 20.42 26.23
C ASN A 240 50.61 20.71 27.66
N ARG A 241 51.49 19.84 28.19
CA ARG A 241 52.08 20.01 29.54
C ARG A 241 53.49 20.59 29.58
N ASP A 242 54.19 20.70 28.44
CA ASP A 242 55.60 21.12 28.43
C ASP A 242 55.85 22.62 28.20
N ASP A 243 54.84 23.42 27.83
CA ASP A 243 55.01 24.86 27.54
C ASP A 243 54.48 25.78 28.65
N ARG A 244 54.99 25.63 29.89
CA ARG A 244 54.85 26.67 30.93
C ARG A 244 56.18 27.41 31.12
N PRO A 245 56.29 28.70 30.73
CA PRO A 245 57.51 29.46 30.95
C PRO A 245 57.68 29.77 32.45
N LYS A 246 58.86 29.43 32.98
CA LYS A 246 59.34 29.80 34.31
C LYS A 246 59.44 31.32 34.43
N ARG A 247 58.51 31.93 35.16
CA ARG A 247 58.58 33.34 35.56
C ARG A 247 59.67 33.51 36.63
N ARG A 248 60.83 34.01 36.21
CA ARG A 248 61.93 34.42 37.10
C ARG A 248 61.55 35.70 37.87
N SER A 249 61.93 35.67 39.14
CA SER A 249 61.89 36.73 40.15
C SER A 249 62.65 37.99 39.75
N SER A 250 62.19 39.16 40.21
CA SER A 250 63.10 40.14 40.84
C SER A 250 62.36 41.00 41.87
N ARG A 251 63.01 41.12 43.03
CA ARG A 251 62.65 41.90 44.21
C ARG A 251 63.84 42.86 44.41
N SER A 252 63.62 44.17 44.43
CA SER A 252 64.43 45.22 45.10
C SER A 252 63.79 46.58 44.79
N ALA A 253 63.15 47.26 45.74
CA ALA A 253 63.69 48.20 46.73
C ALA A 253 63.75 49.67 46.24
N SER A 254 62.76 50.48 46.68
CA SER A 254 62.76 51.87 47.24
C SER A 254 63.71 52.99 46.71
N PRO A 255 63.54 54.30 47.07
CA PRO A 255 62.40 55.06 47.62
C PRO A 255 62.19 56.50 47.03
N ARG A 256 61.14 57.20 47.51
CA ARG A 256 60.99 58.67 47.73
C ARG A 256 61.22 59.67 46.56
N ARG A 257 60.18 60.48 46.23
CA ARG A 257 60.19 61.97 46.39
C ARG A 257 58.87 62.67 45.99
N SER A 258 58.50 63.67 46.82
CA SER A 258 57.90 64.99 46.50
C SER A 258 56.51 65.07 45.83
N ARG A 259 55.43 65.55 46.46
CA ARG A 259 55.03 66.91 46.96
C ARG A 259 54.35 67.80 45.89
N LYS A 260 53.25 68.45 46.31
CA LYS A 260 52.41 69.52 45.70
C LYS A 260 51.33 69.00 44.75
N THR A 261 50.07 69.44 44.79
CA THR A 261 49.37 70.53 45.50
C THR A 261 47.89 70.16 45.55
#